data_AF-A0A8T6I916-F1
#
_entry.id   AF-A0A8T6I916-F1
#
_cell.length_a   1.000
_cell.length_b   1.000
_cell.length_c   1.000
_cell.angle_alpha   90.00
_cell.angle_beta   90.00
_cell.angle_gamma   90.00
#
_symmetry.space_group_name_H-M   'P 1'
#
loop_
_entity.id
_entity.type
_entity.pdbx_description
1 polymer ?
#
loop_
_entity_poly.entity_id
_entity_poly.type
_entity_poly.pdbx_seq_one_letter_code
_entity_poly.pdbx_strand_id
1 'polypeptide(L)'
;MIDHASLLIKGAGAARTAMHQDRPYWVGREASPSMFSVWIALEDMSEDKGGLMMSLDNEVGVSQMSSFNTGSILEHEEGAEPEGGFPISIADRTASRIADSMGFVDLGKGKAIAFDSFEPHMSGPNTTPTPRLAMKIAYAEGKEKTRYLTRIDALEGSFLRT
;
A
#
# COMPACT_ATOMS: atom_id res chain seq x y z
N MET A 1 15.89 1.57 1.60
CA MET A 1 16.12 0.75 0.37
C MET A 1 14.78 0.18 -0.08
N ILE A 2 14.61 -0.13 -1.37
CA ILE A 2 13.41 -0.86 -1.82
C ILE A 2 13.51 -2.30 -1.31
N ASP A 3 12.51 -2.75 -0.58
CA ASP A 3 12.41 -4.13 -0.09
C ASP A 3 11.76 -5.04 -1.15
N HIS A 4 10.60 -4.61 -1.68
CA HIS A 4 9.92 -5.26 -2.80
C HIS A 4 9.02 -4.27 -3.54
N ALA A 5 8.63 -4.64 -4.76
CA ALA A 5 7.65 -3.91 -5.54
C ALA A 5 6.66 -4.88 -6.20
N SER A 6 5.44 -4.42 -6.41
CA SER A 6 4.37 -5.22 -7.02
C SER A 6 3.53 -4.36 -7.95
N LEU A 7 3.21 -4.91 -9.12
CA LEU A 7 2.15 -4.39 -9.97
C LEU A 7 0.81 -4.90 -9.40
N LEU A 8 -0.04 -3.96 -9.03
CA LEU A 8 -1.38 -4.23 -8.51
C LEU A 8 -2.38 -4.08 -9.65
N ILE A 9 -2.94 -5.21 -10.08
CA ILE A 9 -3.98 -5.27 -11.11
C ILE A 9 -5.30 -5.61 -10.42
N LYS A 10 -6.28 -4.73 -10.54
CA LYS A 10 -7.64 -5.02 -10.12
C LYS A 10 -8.53 -5.24 -11.33
N GLY A 11 -8.85 -6.50 -11.62
CA GLY A 11 -9.65 -6.88 -12.79
C GLY A 11 -11.03 -6.23 -12.83
N ALA A 12 -11.63 -6.18 -14.02
CA ALA A 12 -13.02 -5.76 -14.18
C ALA A 12 -13.94 -6.66 -13.35
N GLY A 13 -14.87 -6.07 -12.58
CA GLY A 13 -15.77 -6.79 -11.68
C GLY A 13 -15.12 -7.33 -10.40
N ALA A 14 -13.82 -7.09 -10.16
CA ALA A 14 -13.15 -7.61 -8.97
C ALA A 14 -13.70 -6.97 -7.69
N ALA A 15 -13.97 -7.81 -6.69
CA ALA A 15 -14.45 -7.41 -5.36
C ALA A 15 -13.48 -6.45 -4.66
N ARG A 16 -13.95 -5.76 -3.62
CA ARG A 16 -13.09 -4.97 -2.73
C ARG A 16 -12.02 -5.86 -2.08
N THR A 17 -10.93 -5.25 -1.64
CA THR A 17 -9.98 -5.95 -0.75
C THR A 17 -10.39 -5.68 0.69
N ALA A 18 -10.32 -6.69 1.55
CA ALA A 18 -10.55 -6.50 2.99
C ALA A 18 -9.61 -5.42 3.57
N MET A 19 -10.08 -4.73 4.61
CA MET A 19 -9.29 -3.71 5.30
C MET A 19 -8.13 -4.38 6.04
N HIS A 20 -6.92 -3.87 5.86
CA HIS A 20 -5.71 -4.44 6.45
C HIS A 20 -4.66 -3.38 6.77
N GLN A 21 -3.69 -3.77 7.58
CA GLN A 21 -2.39 -3.09 7.70
C GLN A 21 -1.33 -3.93 6.97
N ASP A 22 -0.26 -3.29 6.49
CA ASP A 22 0.88 -4.02 5.93
C ASP A 22 1.73 -4.68 7.03
N ARG A 23 1.80 -4.04 8.20
CA ARG A 23 2.68 -4.47 9.29
C ARG A 23 2.50 -5.93 9.72
N PRO A 24 1.27 -6.48 9.89
CA PRO A 24 1.06 -7.89 10.21
C PRO A 24 1.78 -8.87 9.27
N TYR A 25 1.84 -8.57 7.97
CA TYR A 25 2.55 -9.40 6.98
C TYR A 25 4.07 -9.35 7.12
N TRP A 26 4.58 -8.37 7.88
CA TRP A 26 5.99 -8.02 7.95
C TRP A 26 6.61 -8.27 9.32
N VAL A 27 5.84 -8.72 10.32
CA VAL A 27 6.34 -8.99 11.67
C VAL A 27 7.48 -10.02 11.66
N GLY A 28 7.41 -11.03 10.78
CA GLY A 28 8.49 -12.01 10.60
C GLY A 28 9.65 -11.55 9.69
N ARG A 29 9.55 -10.38 9.05
CA ARG A 29 10.55 -9.86 8.10
C ARG A 29 11.51 -8.85 8.72
N GLU A 30 11.12 -8.21 9.82
CA GLU A 30 11.95 -7.24 10.54
C GLU A 30 11.65 -7.26 12.05
N ALA A 31 12.72 -7.27 12.86
CA ALA A 31 12.61 -7.25 14.32
C ALA A 31 12.13 -5.88 14.85
N SER A 32 12.49 -4.80 14.15
CA SER A 32 12.03 -3.44 14.42
C SER A 32 11.28 -2.91 13.20
N PRO A 33 10.07 -2.34 13.36
CA PRO A 33 9.33 -1.78 12.24
C PRO A 33 10.13 -0.67 11.55
N SER A 34 10.33 -0.80 10.25
CA SER A 34 11.03 0.19 9.43
C SER A 34 10.42 0.36 8.05
N MET A 35 9.46 -0.49 7.70
CA MET A 35 8.91 -0.54 6.35
C MET A 35 7.71 0.37 6.16
N PHE A 36 7.66 1.04 5.02
CA PHE A 36 6.51 1.84 4.59
C PHE A 36 6.25 1.65 3.10
N SER A 37 5.05 1.97 2.65
CA SER A 37 4.61 1.74 1.29
C SER A 37 4.52 3.05 0.51
N VAL A 38 4.92 3.03 -0.75
CA VAL A 38 4.59 4.04 -1.75
C VAL A 38 3.69 3.40 -2.79
N TRP A 39 2.51 3.97 -2.98
CA TRP A 39 1.51 3.51 -3.94
C TRP A 39 1.38 4.54 -5.05
N ILE A 40 1.55 4.10 -6.30
CA ILE A 40 1.65 4.94 -7.49
C ILE A 40 0.50 4.60 -8.42
N ALA A 41 -0.30 5.59 -8.76
CA ALA A 41 -1.36 5.48 -9.74
C ALA A 41 -0.75 5.36 -11.16
N LEU A 42 -1.03 4.27 -11.89
CA LEU A 42 -0.55 4.10 -13.28
C LEU A 42 -1.56 4.60 -14.33
N GLU A 43 -2.74 5.01 -13.86
CA GLU A 43 -3.83 5.64 -14.59
C GLU A 43 -4.58 6.57 -13.62
N ASP A 44 -5.57 7.33 -14.10
CA ASP A 44 -6.38 8.17 -13.22
C ASP A 44 -7.30 7.28 -12.37
N MET A 45 -7.26 7.49 -11.05
CA MET A 45 -8.06 6.72 -10.11
C MET A 45 -9.47 7.27 -9.98
N SER A 46 -10.40 6.36 -9.73
CA SER A 46 -11.76 6.69 -9.33
C SER A 46 -12.27 5.65 -8.34
N GLU A 47 -13.29 6.02 -7.58
CA GLU A 47 -13.91 5.15 -6.58
C GLU A 47 -14.50 3.89 -7.22
N ASP A 48 -15.21 4.03 -8.34
CA ASP A 48 -15.83 2.94 -9.10
C ASP A 48 -14.81 2.01 -9.78
N LYS A 49 -13.57 2.45 -9.95
CA LYS A 49 -12.47 1.65 -10.50
C LYS A 49 -11.65 0.93 -9.44
N GLY A 50 -12.12 0.96 -8.19
CA GLY A 50 -11.49 0.26 -7.07
C GLY A 50 -10.15 0.85 -6.69
N GLY A 51 -10.12 2.18 -6.58
CA GLY A 51 -9.01 2.95 -6.04
C GLY A 51 -8.69 2.63 -4.58
N LEU A 52 -7.59 3.22 -4.09
CA LEU A 52 -7.13 3.08 -2.71
C LEU A 52 -8.07 3.85 -1.77
N MET A 53 -8.39 3.25 -0.62
CA MET A 53 -9.17 3.87 0.43
C MET A 53 -8.39 3.83 1.74
N MET A 54 -8.35 4.96 2.44
CA MET A 54 -7.54 5.20 3.64
C MET A 54 -8.24 6.22 4.55
N SER A 55 -7.81 6.34 5.80
CA SER A 55 -8.34 7.40 6.64
C SER A 55 -7.70 8.73 6.30
N LEU A 56 -8.50 9.68 5.78
CA LEU A 56 -8.00 11.02 5.45
C LEU A 56 -7.63 11.83 6.71
N ASP A 57 -8.18 11.45 7.87
CA ASP A 57 -7.84 12.05 9.15
C ASP A 57 -6.37 11.80 9.57
N ASN A 58 -5.73 10.77 8.99
CA ASN A 58 -4.32 10.43 9.23
C ASN A 58 -3.36 11.12 8.25
N GLU A 59 -3.85 11.99 7.36
CA GLU A 59 -2.99 12.67 6.39
C GLU A 59 -2.01 13.61 7.10
N VAL A 60 -0.72 13.44 6.79
CA VAL A 60 0.36 14.26 7.32
C VAL A 60 1.24 14.79 6.20
N GLY A 61 1.85 15.96 6.42
CA GLY A 61 2.83 16.52 5.50
C GLY A 61 4.10 15.65 5.40
N VAL A 62 4.79 15.72 4.26
CA VAL A 62 6.02 14.96 3.97
C VAL A 62 7.09 15.05 5.06
N SER A 63 7.19 16.19 5.75
CA SER A 63 8.14 16.39 6.84
C SER A 63 7.90 15.48 8.05
N GLN A 64 6.70 14.90 8.17
CA GLN A 64 6.33 13.97 9.24
C GLN A 64 6.59 12.50 8.87
N MET A 65 7.03 12.19 7.64
CA MET A 65 7.37 10.82 7.25
C MET A 65 8.47 10.20 8.10
N SER A 66 9.33 11.00 8.75
CA SER A 66 10.31 10.52 9.72
C SER A 66 9.68 9.90 10.99
N SER A 67 8.38 10.10 11.19
CA SER A 67 7.61 9.53 12.29
C SER A 67 6.84 8.27 11.89
N PHE A 68 7.01 7.77 10.66
CA PHE A 68 6.48 6.46 10.29
C PHE A 68 7.08 5.35 11.17
N ASN A 69 6.39 4.22 11.21
CA ASN A 69 6.76 3.03 11.96
C ASN A 69 6.61 3.15 13.49
N THR A 70 5.91 4.17 13.97
CA THR A 70 5.58 4.35 15.41
C THR A 70 4.13 3.99 15.74
N GLY A 71 3.37 3.51 14.75
CA GLY A 71 1.98 3.09 14.91
C GLY A 71 1.81 1.80 15.71
N SER A 72 0.57 1.30 15.75
CA SER A 72 0.22 0.05 16.44
C SER A 72 -0.58 -0.88 15.55
N ILE A 73 -0.33 -2.18 15.70
CA ILE A 73 -1.10 -3.22 14.99
C ILE A 73 -2.50 -3.26 15.61
N LEU A 74 -3.52 -3.11 14.77
CA LEU A 74 -4.91 -3.32 15.16
C LEU A 74 -5.22 -4.81 15.32
N GLU A 75 -6.36 -5.15 15.91
CA GLU A 75 -6.79 -6.56 15.96
C GLU A 75 -6.98 -7.11 14.53
N HIS A 76 -6.30 -8.22 14.20
CA HIS A 76 -6.37 -8.89 12.91
C HIS A 76 -6.86 -10.33 13.08
N GLU A 77 -7.47 -10.86 12.03
CA GLU A 77 -7.93 -12.24 11.91
C GLU A 77 -7.34 -12.87 10.65
N GLU A 78 -7.15 -14.19 10.68
CA GLU A 78 -6.74 -14.98 9.51
C GLU A 78 -7.99 -15.61 8.87
N GLY A 79 -8.25 -15.25 7.61
CA GLY A 79 -9.38 -15.76 6.84
C GLY A 79 -9.00 -16.99 6.01
N ALA A 80 -9.83 -18.04 6.05
CA ALA A 80 -9.64 -19.23 5.20
C ALA A 80 -9.88 -18.95 3.69
N GLU A 81 -10.75 -17.98 3.37
CA GLU A 81 -11.07 -17.50 2.02
C GLU A 81 -11.26 -15.97 2.06
N PRO A 82 -10.17 -15.18 2.04
CA PRO A 82 -10.24 -13.75 2.30
C PRO A 82 -10.84 -12.96 1.14
N GLU A 83 -11.74 -12.02 1.45
CA GLU A 83 -12.29 -11.09 0.48
C GLU A 83 -11.17 -10.28 -0.21
N GLY A 84 -11.04 -10.45 -1.53
CA GLY A 84 -10.00 -9.77 -2.33
C GLY A 84 -8.59 -10.31 -2.15
N GLY A 85 -8.41 -11.50 -1.54
CA GLY A 85 -7.15 -12.25 -1.58
C GLY A 85 -6.12 -11.92 -0.49
N PHE A 86 -6.50 -11.21 0.57
CA PHE A 86 -5.61 -10.81 1.68
C PHE A 86 -5.88 -11.66 2.94
N PRO A 87 -5.07 -12.70 3.24
CA PRO A 87 -5.39 -13.68 4.28
C PRO A 87 -5.36 -13.12 5.70
N ILE A 88 -4.74 -11.97 5.92
CA ILE A 88 -4.68 -11.28 7.21
C ILE A 88 -5.40 -9.92 7.06
N SER A 89 -6.54 -9.78 7.71
CA SER A 89 -7.36 -8.56 7.66
C SER A 89 -7.66 -8.05 9.06
N ILE A 90 -7.98 -6.76 9.19
CA ILE A 90 -8.46 -6.19 10.44
C ILE A 90 -9.78 -6.87 10.80
N ALA A 91 -9.92 -7.30 12.05
CA ALA A 91 -11.12 -7.96 12.57
C ALA A 91 -12.38 -7.14 12.31
N ASP A 92 -13.49 -7.78 11.94
CA ASP A 92 -14.73 -7.11 11.49
C ASP A 92 -15.23 -6.05 12.47
N ARG A 93 -15.15 -6.33 13.78
CA ARG A 93 -15.54 -5.38 14.84
C ARG A 93 -14.69 -4.12 14.80
N THR A 94 -13.39 -4.25 14.57
CA THR A 94 -12.45 -3.13 14.50
C THR A 94 -12.59 -2.40 13.17
N ALA A 95 -12.70 -3.12 12.05
CA ALA A 95 -12.93 -2.55 10.73
C ALA A 95 -14.22 -1.73 10.68
N SER A 96 -15.32 -2.25 11.25
CA SER A 96 -16.61 -1.54 11.32
C SER A 96 -16.53 -0.22 12.09
N ARG A 97 -15.68 -0.15 13.12
CA ARG A 97 -15.52 1.07 13.93
C ARG A 97 -14.77 2.19 13.21
N ILE A 98 -13.92 1.84 12.25
CA ILE A 98 -13.09 2.81 11.51
C ILE A 98 -13.57 3.00 10.06
N ALA A 99 -14.54 2.22 9.60
CA ALA A 99 -15.05 2.30 8.23
C ALA A 99 -15.51 3.71 7.84
N ASP A 100 -16.16 4.44 8.77
CA ASP A 100 -16.68 5.78 8.51
C ASP A 100 -15.58 6.83 8.25
N SER A 101 -14.33 6.58 8.70
CA SER A 101 -13.21 7.48 8.42
C SER A 101 -12.48 7.16 7.11
N MET A 102 -12.84 6.05 6.45
CA MET A 102 -12.17 5.59 5.23
C MET A 102 -12.73 6.31 4.01
N GLY A 103 -11.89 7.13 3.37
CA GLY A 103 -12.21 7.86 2.15
C GLY A 103 -11.42 7.33 0.95
N PHE A 104 -11.98 7.54 -0.25
CA PHE A 104 -11.24 7.36 -1.50
C PHE A 104 -10.08 8.37 -1.58
N VAL A 105 -8.89 7.89 -1.92
CA VAL A 105 -7.72 8.74 -2.16
C VAL A 105 -7.67 9.12 -3.64
N ASP A 106 -8.00 10.38 -3.94
CA ASP A 106 -7.99 10.90 -5.31
C ASP A 106 -6.56 11.05 -5.84
N LEU A 107 -6.17 10.16 -6.75
CA LEU A 107 -4.85 10.11 -7.36
C LEU A 107 -4.96 10.07 -8.88
N GLY A 108 -4.52 11.17 -9.52
CA GLY A 108 -4.28 11.18 -10.96
C GLY A 108 -3.09 10.32 -11.37
N LYS A 109 -3.02 9.98 -12.66
CA LYS A 109 -1.93 9.19 -13.24
C LYS A 109 -0.55 9.78 -12.92
N GLY A 110 0.36 8.93 -12.45
CA GLY A 110 1.73 9.31 -12.07
C GLY A 110 1.84 9.98 -10.70
N LYS A 111 0.73 10.21 -10.00
CA LYS A 111 0.73 10.64 -8.60
C LYS A 111 0.95 9.43 -7.69
N ALA A 112 1.46 9.71 -6.51
CA ALA A 112 1.75 8.70 -5.51
C ALA A 112 1.39 9.18 -4.12
N ILE A 113 1.08 8.24 -3.25
CA ILE A 113 0.94 8.43 -1.81
C ILE A 113 1.94 7.51 -1.10
N ALA A 114 2.58 8.03 -0.06
CA ALA A 114 3.37 7.24 0.86
C ALA A 114 2.59 7.06 2.16
N PHE A 115 2.57 5.84 2.70
CA PHE A 115 1.86 5.55 3.94
C PHE A 115 2.60 4.55 4.82
N ASP A 116 2.41 4.71 6.12
CA ASP A 116 3.00 3.87 7.15
C ASP A 116 2.46 2.43 7.06
N SER A 117 3.27 1.43 7.41
CA SER A 117 2.83 0.04 7.46
C SER A 117 1.69 -0.23 8.44
N PHE A 118 1.49 0.68 9.39
CA PHE A 118 0.40 0.68 10.35
C PHE A 118 -0.87 1.41 9.86
N GLU A 119 -0.87 2.00 8.67
CA GLU A 119 -2.06 2.69 8.18
C GLU A 119 -3.11 1.67 7.68
N PRO A 120 -4.33 1.65 8.27
CA PRO A 120 -5.42 0.85 7.75
C PRO A 120 -5.74 1.28 6.33
N HIS A 121 -5.80 0.33 5.40
CA HIS A 121 -6.14 0.63 4.03
C HIS A 121 -6.89 -0.52 3.37
N MET A 122 -7.58 -0.19 2.29
CA MET A 122 -8.28 -1.14 1.42
C MET A 122 -8.38 -0.60 0.00
N SER A 123 -9.00 -1.37 -0.89
CA SER A 123 -9.42 -0.90 -2.20
C SER A 123 -10.89 -1.19 -2.39
N GLY A 124 -11.63 -0.23 -2.95
CA GLY A 124 -13.02 -0.42 -3.35
C GLY A 124 -13.16 -1.50 -4.42
N PRO A 125 -14.38 -1.94 -4.77
CA PRO A 125 -14.61 -2.83 -5.91
C PRO A 125 -14.29 -2.13 -7.23
N ASN A 126 -13.93 -2.89 -8.27
CA ASN A 126 -13.84 -2.35 -9.63
C ASN A 126 -15.11 -2.72 -10.38
N THR A 127 -16.03 -1.76 -10.54
CA THR A 127 -17.30 -1.92 -11.26
C THR A 127 -17.19 -1.52 -12.74
N THR A 128 -16.02 -1.06 -13.19
CA THR A 128 -15.76 -0.68 -14.58
C THR A 128 -15.43 -1.92 -15.46
N PRO A 129 -15.55 -1.83 -16.80
CA PRO A 129 -15.24 -2.94 -17.70
C PRO A 129 -13.74 -3.12 -17.97
N THR A 130 -12.88 -2.33 -17.34
CA THR A 130 -11.41 -2.34 -17.57
C THR A 130 -10.66 -2.58 -16.27
N PRO A 131 -9.47 -3.21 -16.30
CA PRO A 131 -8.67 -3.34 -15.09
C PRO A 131 -8.19 -1.97 -14.58
N ARG A 132 -7.92 -1.90 -13.28
CA ARG A 132 -7.18 -0.81 -12.64
C ARG A 132 -5.74 -1.21 -12.41
N LEU A 133 -4.81 -0.33 -12.74
CA LEU A 133 -3.37 -0.51 -12.61
C LEU A 133 -2.78 0.46 -11.58
N ALA A 134 -2.05 -0.09 -10.63
CA ALA A 134 -1.22 0.67 -9.72
C ALA A 134 0.09 -0.07 -9.43
N MET A 135 1.09 0.64 -8.94
CA MET A 135 2.34 0.04 -8.46
C MET A 135 2.47 0.30 -6.96
N LYS A 136 2.85 -0.72 -6.19
CA LYS A 136 3.21 -0.57 -4.78
C LYS A 136 4.69 -0.89 -4.61
N ILE A 137 5.41 -0.02 -3.93
CA ILE A 137 6.82 -0.17 -3.59
C ILE A 137 6.94 -0.08 -2.07
N ALA A 138 7.43 -1.13 -1.43
CA ALA A 138 7.76 -1.09 -0.02
C ALA A 138 9.22 -0.67 0.16
N TYR A 139 9.46 0.33 1.00
CA TYR A 139 10.77 0.79 1.42
C TYR A 139 11.05 0.33 2.84
N ALA A 140 12.31 0.08 3.19
CA ALA A 140 12.78 -0.27 4.54
C ALA A 140 14.05 0.52 4.92
N GLU A 141 14.35 0.66 6.21
CA GLU A 141 15.67 1.10 6.66
C GLU A 141 16.76 0.06 6.34
N GLY A 142 17.98 0.52 6.03
CA GLY A 142 19.03 -0.32 5.46
C GLY A 142 20.16 -0.67 6.42
N LYS A 143 20.30 -1.96 6.76
CA LYS A 143 21.60 -2.62 7.03
C LYS A 143 21.73 -4.07 6.52
N GLU A 144 20.63 -4.80 6.28
CA GLU A 144 20.66 -6.26 5.98
C GLU A 144 19.55 -6.70 5.00
N LYS A 145 19.48 -6.20 3.74
CA LYS A 145 18.49 -6.68 2.76
C LYS A 145 19.00 -6.71 1.32
N THR A 146 19.09 -7.91 0.76
CA THR A 146 19.72 -8.29 -0.53
C THR A 146 18.78 -8.19 -1.74
N ARG A 147 18.08 -7.07 -1.93
CA ARG A 147 17.28 -6.84 -3.15
C ARG A 147 17.40 -5.38 -3.60
N TYR A 148 17.99 -5.17 -4.77
CA TYR A 148 17.99 -3.87 -5.44
C TYR A 148 17.03 -3.92 -6.63
N LEU A 149 16.04 -3.03 -6.64
CA LEU A 149 15.70 -2.34 -7.88
C LEU A 149 16.78 -1.26 -8.05
N THR A 150 17.47 -1.29 -9.20
CA THR A 150 18.67 -0.54 -9.54
C THR A 150 18.70 0.90 -9.01
N ARG A 151 19.87 1.27 -8.47
CA ARG A 151 20.25 2.63 -8.06
C ARG A 151 20.15 3.61 -9.25
N ILE A 152 19.56 4.81 -9.08
CA ILE A 152 19.37 5.80 -10.16
C ILE A 152 20.69 6.13 -10.87
N ASP A 153 21.78 6.24 -10.13
CA ASP A 153 23.14 6.43 -10.60
C ASP A 153 23.62 5.33 -11.57
N ALA A 154 23.10 4.11 -11.45
CA ALA A 154 23.37 3.00 -12.36
C ALA A 154 22.42 2.99 -13.59
N LEU A 155 21.29 3.68 -13.55
CA LEU A 155 20.41 3.92 -14.71
C LEU A 155 20.90 5.10 -15.56
N GLU A 156 21.41 6.17 -14.94
CA GLU A 156 21.91 7.35 -15.67
C GLU A 156 23.31 7.13 -16.26
N GLY A 157 24.14 6.29 -15.62
CA GLY A 157 25.47 5.94 -16.12
C GLY A 157 25.49 5.10 -17.41
N SER A 158 24.37 4.48 -17.79
CA SER A 158 24.24 3.66 -19.02
C SER A 158 23.81 4.47 -20.26
N PHE A 159 23.25 5.68 -20.08
CA PHE A 159 22.92 6.59 -21.18
C PHE A 159 24.07 7.51 -21.61
N LEU A 160 25.18 7.52 -20.86
CA LEU A 160 26.38 8.34 -21.15
C LEU A 160 27.52 7.55 -21.81
N ARG A 161 27.25 6.32 -22.27
CA ARG A 161 28.20 5.50 -23.03
C ARG A 161 27.60 5.11 -24.39
N THR A 162 27.42 6.10 -25.26
CA THR A 162 27.34 5.95 -26.72
C THR A 162 28.40 6.81 -27.36
#